data_AF-A0A6M8U3V3-F1
#
_entry.id   AF-A0A6M8U3V3-F1
#
_cell.length_a   1.000
_cell.length_b   1.000
_cell.length_c   1.000
_cell.angle_alpha   90.00
_cell.angle_beta   90.00
_cell.angle_gamma   90.00
#
_symmetry.space_group_name_H-M   'P 1'
#
loop_
_entity.id
_entity.type
_entity.pdbx_description
1 polymer ?
#
loop_
_entity_poly.entity_id
_entity_poly.type
_entity_poly.pdbx_seq_one_letter_code
_entity_poly.pdbx_strand_id
1 'polypeptide(L)'
;MEYKALRVCLLLCSLASPGVYAQPYQGLSAFSTPETGVNIFNEPGLRADIKVLLKENYHQYMGNFEAFADPIVLDDGGLLIDAWLRHLRLQNASALVIRPDGRLYTAWVVPDNAKIMYFTNDHNMKGIQPDIAEWAKRFEDISFQDRERPKPFVDVVPDTRYFNSSNFLVRVRLVCSDRYNICNQATYVGKSKNDGSTVALMGESIRKDCGETACPIESYRFENKNTHKTYVIDVKDSSLTISTNGNVLVHEKGRLSDKSE
;
A
#
# COMPACT_ATOMS: atom_id res chain seq x y z
N MET A 1 32.16 -78.22 2.37
CA MET A 1 31.03 -77.77 1.53
C MET A 1 30.42 -76.56 2.20
N GLU A 2 30.53 -75.42 1.52
CA GLU A 2 29.91 -74.12 1.84
C GLU A 2 28.37 -74.29 1.87
N TYR A 3 27.59 -73.48 2.59
CA TYR A 3 27.17 -72.15 2.16
C TYR A 3 26.83 -71.21 3.33
N LYS A 4 27.30 -69.97 3.19
CA LYS A 4 26.90 -68.77 3.93
C LYS A 4 25.42 -68.46 3.69
N ALA A 5 24.68 -68.10 4.74
CA ALA A 5 23.42 -67.37 4.61
C ALA A 5 23.61 -65.96 5.19
N LEU A 6 23.89 -65.02 4.29
CA LEU A 6 23.99 -63.59 4.51
C LEU A 6 22.58 -63.03 4.79
N ARG A 7 22.31 -62.55 6.01
CA ARG A 7 21.09 -61.80 6.30
C ARG A 7 21.23 -60.39 5.72
N VAL A 8 20.63 -60.19 4.55
CA VAL A 8 20.49 -58.87 3.91
C VAL A 8 19.42 -58.09 4.66
N CYS A 9 19.82 -56.96 5.23
CA CYS A 9 18.95 -55.97 5.86
C CYS A 9 18.34 -55.11 4.74
N LEU A 10 17.06 -55.31 4.42
CA LEU A 10 16.30 -54.45 3.50
C LEU A 10 15.68 -53.31 4.31
N LEU A 11 16.43 -52.23 4.48
CA LEU A 11 15.87 -50.92 4.86
C LEU A 11 15.13 -50.35 3.65
N LEU A 12 13.81 -50.51 3.62
CA LEU A 12 12.93 -49.71 2.77
C LEU A 12 12.86 -48.29 3.35
N CYS A 13 13.78 -47.43 2.92
CA CYS A 13 13.60 -45.98 3.05
C CYS A 13 12.48 -45.56 2.08
N SER A 14 11.24 -45.55 2.56
CA SER A 14 10.14 -44.82 1.93
C SER A 14 10.51 -43.34 1.87
N LEU A 15 10.90 -42.88 0.67
CA LEU A 15 10.99 -41.47 0.32
C LEU A 15 9.57 -40.91 0.29
N ALA A 16 9.02 -40.61 1.46
CA ALA A 16 7.88 -39.71 1.58
C ALA A 16 8.42 -38.31 1.26
N SER A 17 8.33 -37.90 0.00
CA SER A 17 8.44 -36.49 -0.34
C SER A 17 7.41 -35.75 0.51
N PRO A 18 7.78 -34.74 1.30
CA PRO A 18 6.80 -33.85 1.89
C PRO A 18 6.18 -33.08 0.73
N GLY A 19 5.12 -33.65 0.15
CA GLY A 19 4.16 -32.84 -0.57
C GLY A 19 3.65 -31.81 0.42
N VAL A 20 4.07 -30.57 0.26
CA VAL A 20 3.48 -29.44 0.95
C VAL A 20 2.06 -29.36 0.42
N TYR A 21 1.15 -30.10 1.05
CA TYR A 21 -0.28 -29.94 0.81
C TYR A 21 -0.62 -28.55 1.32
N ALA A 22 -0.95 -27.63 0.40
CA ALA A 22 -1.54 -26.36 0.75
C ALA A 22 -2.74 -26.64 1.66
N GLN A 23 -2.74 -26.07 2.87
CA GLN A 23 -3.86 -26.22 3.78
C GLN A 23 -5.05 -25.49 3.15
N PRO A 24 -6.21 -26.15 2.94
CA PRO A 24 -7.36 -25.48 2.36
C PRO A 24 -7.84 -24.35 3.28
N TYR A 25 -8.15 -23.20 2.70
CA TYR A 25 -8.69 -22.07 3.46
C TYR A 25 -10.17 -22.32 3.75
N GLN A 26 -10.53 -22.36 5.03
CA GLN A 26 -11.91 -22.55 5.48
C GLN A 26 -12.47 -21.23 6.01
N GLY A 27 -13.80 -21.06 5.92
CA GLY A 27 -14.48 -19.92 6.53
C GLY A 27 -14.24 -18.56 5.85
N LEU A 28 -13.87 -18.55 4.56
CA LEU A 28 -13.57 -17.32 3.81
C LEU A 28 -14.72 -16.31 3.81
N SER A 29 -15.96 -16.78 3.91
CA SER A 29 -17.15 -15.91 4.02
C SER A 29 -17.15 -15.01 5.26
N ALA A 30 -16.38 -15.32 6.30
CA ALA A 30 -16.21 -14.46 7.46
C ALA A 30 -15.48 -13.13 7.15
N PHE A 31 -14.82 -13.05 5.99
CA PHE A 31 -14.07 -11.88 5.52
C PHE A 31 -14.76 -11.15 4.36
N SER A 32 -16.08 -11.32 4.22
CA SER A 32 -16.87 -10.84 3.09
C SER A 32 -17.38 -9.40 3.21
N THR A 33 -16.93 -8.63 4.21
CA THR A 33 -17.28 -7.20 4.37
C THR A 33 -16.04 -6.32 4.32
N PRO A 34 -16.13 -5.04 3.93
CA PRO A 34 -14.97 -4.14 3.92
C PRO A 34 -14.18 -4.10 5.24
N GLU A 35 -14.86 -4.15 6.38
CA GLU A 35 -14.24 -4.13 7.71
C GLU A 35 -13.49 -5.42 8.03
N THR A 36 -13.97 -6.55 7.50
CA THR A 36 -13.41 -7.88 7.76
C THR A 36 -12.39 -8.29 6.71
N GLY A 37 -12.52 -7.84 5.47
CA GLY A 37 -11.64 -8.18 4.35
C GLY A 37 -10.17 -7.83 4.60
N VAL A 38 -9.88 -6.65 5.18
CA VAL A 38 -8.51 -6.28 5.57
C VAL A 38 -7.94 -7.18 6.68
N ASN A 39 -8.79 -7.77 7.51
CA ASN A 39 -8.37 -8.63 8.62
C ASN A 39 -7.99 -10.04 8.19
N ILE A 40 -8.25 -10.43 6.94
CA ILE A 40 -7.88 -11.78 6.47
C ILE A 40 -6.37 -12.03 6.58
N PHE A 41 -5.56 -10.98 6.48
CA PHE A 41 -4.10 -11.07 6.60
C PHE A 41 -3.63 -11.31 8.03
N ASN A 42 -4.54 -11.31 9.01
CA ASN A 42 -4.26 -11.76 10.37
C ASN A 42 -4.24 -13.29 10.46
N GLU A 43 -4.84 -14.01 9.50
CA GLU A 43 -4.80 -15.46 9.42
C GLU A 43 -3.35 -15.93 9.24
N PRO A 44 -2.74 -16.61 10.23
CA PRO A 44 -1.31 -16.88 10.21
C PRO A 44 -0.87 -17.73 9.01
N GLY A 45 -1.70 -18.69 8.60
CA GLY A 45 -1.46 -19.57 7.46
C GLY A 45 -1.40 -18.78 6.15
N LEU A 46 -2.48 -18.06 5.83
CA LEU A 46 -2.55 -17.22 4.63
C LEU A 46 -1.40 -16.22 4.57
N ARG A 47 -1.11 -15.53 5.68
CA ARG A 47 0.00 -14.56 5.73
C ARG A 47 1.35 -15.22 5.46
N ALA A 48 1.59 -16.43 5.96
CA ALA A 48 2.81 -17.16 5.69
C ALA A 48 2.89 -17.56 4.20
N ASP A 49 1.80 -18.06 3.64
CA ASP A 49 1.74 -18.49 2.23
C ASP A 49 1.98 -17.30 1.28
N ILE A 50 1.39 -16.14 1.56
CA ILE A 50 1.61 -14.92 0.77
C ILE A 50 3.06 -14.43 0.88
N LYS A 51 3.68 -14.50 2.07
CA LYS A 51 5.12 -14.19 2.23
C LYS A 51 5.99 -15.11 1.39
N VAL A 52 5.69 -16.41 1.38
CA VAL A 52 6.43 -17.39 0.57
C VAL A 52 6.24 -17.13 -0.92
N LEU A 53 5.00 -16.83 -1.34
CA LEU A 53 4.66 -16.54 -2.73
C LEU A 53 5.39 -15.30 -3.26
N LEU A 54 5.37 -14.21 -2.48
CA LEU A 54 5.81 -12.89 -2.94
C LEU A 54 7.28 -12.57 -2.66
N LYS A 55 7.88 -13.21 -1.65
CA LYS A 55 9.29 -13.00 -1.26
C LYS A 55 9.60 -11.50 -1.09
N GLU A 56 10.56 -10.96 -1.84
CA GLU A 56 10.93 -9.54 -1.78
C GLU A 56 9.78 -8.58 -2.12
N ASN A 57 8.77 -9.02 -2.87
CA ASN A 57 7.64 -8.19 -3.28
C ASN A 57 6.54 -8.07 -2.21
N TYR A 58 6.65 -8.80 -1.10
CA TYR A 58 5.62 -8.86 -0.06
C TYR A 58 5.23 -7.48 0.47
N HIS A 59 6.20 -6.64 0.82
CA HIS A 59 5.92 -5.33 1.42
C HIS A 59 5.25 -4.36 0.44
N GLN A 60 5.65 -4.36 -0.83
CA GLN A 60 5.05 -3.51 -1.85
C GLN A 60 3.58 -3.90 -2.09
N TYR A 61 3.31 -5.21 -2.18
CA TYR A 61 1.95 -5.73 -2.33
C TYR A 61 1.06 -5.40 -1.12
N MET A 62 1.57 -5.57 0.09
CA MET A 62 0.81 -5.37 1.34
C MET A 62 0.47 -3.91 1.61
N GLY A 63 1.25 -2.95 1.12
CA GLY A 63 1.03 -1.51 1.36
C GLY A 63 -0.34 -1.00 0.92
N ASN A 64 -1.03 -1.69 -0.01
CA ASN A 64 -2.37 -1.33 -0.46
C ASN A 64 -3.51 -1.83 0.42
N PHE A 65 -3.24 -2.78 1.33
CA PHE A 65 -4.24 -3.36 2.23
C PHE A 65 -4.37 -2.60 3.57
N GLU A 66 -3.67 -1.47 3.72
CA GLU A 66 -3.64 -0.71 4.98
C GLU A 66 -4.82 0.27 5.16
N ALA A 67 -5.64 0.52 4.13
CA ALA A 67 -6.68 1.55 4.17
C ALA A 67 -8.10 1.04 3.87
N PHE A 68 -8.32 0.41 2.71
CA PHE A 68 -9.63 -0.05 2.27
C PHE A 68 -9.53 -1.40 1.57
N ALA A 69 -10.54 -2.24 1.75
CA ALA A 69 -10.73 -3.46 0.99
C ALA A 69 -12.20 -3.60 0.59
N ASP A 70 -12.43 -4.17 -0.58
CA ASP A 70 -13.73 -4.50 -1.15
C ASP A 70 -13.74 -6.01 -1.47
N PRO A 71 -14.17 -6.85 -0.51
CA PRO A 71 -14.19 -8.28 -0.69
C PRO A 71 -15.42 -8.73 -1.50
N ILE A 72 -15.20 -9.71 -2.37
CA ILE A 72 -16.22 -10.33 -3.20
C ILE A 72 -16.13 -11.84 -2.99
N VAL A 73 -17.24 -12.45 -2.52
CA VAL A 73 -17.35 -13.91 -2.42
C VAL A 73 -17.55 -14.46 -3.83
N LEU A 74 -16.75 -15.46 -4.19
CA LEU A 74 -16.77 -16.10 -5.50
C LEU A 74 -17.70 -17.32 -5.49
N ASP A 75 -18.18 -17.73 -6.67
CA ASP A 75 -19.17 -18.81 -6.83
C ASP A 75 -18.71 -20.16 -6.26
N ASP A 76 -17.40 -20.41 -6.21
CA ASP A 76 -16.81 -21.62 -5.65
C ASP A 76 -16.57 -21.55 -4.13
N GLY A 77 -17.05 -20.48 -3.47
CA GLY A 77 -16.80 -20.21 -2.06
C GLY A 77 -15.43 -19.57 -1.78
N GLY A 78 -14.68 -19.22 -2.84
CA GLY A 78 -13.48 -18.42 -2.75
C GLY A 78 -13.76 -16.96 -2.40
N LEU A 79 -12.68 -16.18 -2.29
CA LEU A 79 -12.75 -14.76 -1.96
C LEU A 79 -11.80 -13.98 -2.85
N LEU A 80 -12.31 -12.94 -3.50
CA LEU A 80 -11.52 -11.86 -4.09
C LEU A 80 -11.48 -10.71 -3.09
N ILE A 81 -10.32 -10.08 -2.90
CA ILE A 81 -10.17 -8.86 -2.12
C ILE A 81 -9.48 -7.83 -3.00
N ASP A 82 -10.19 -6.75 -3.31
CA ASP A 82 -9.65 -5.56 -3.98
C ASP A 82 -9.32 -4.50 -2.93
N ALA A 83 -8.06 -4.06 -2.84
CA ALA A 83 -7.62 -3.11 -1.83
C ALA A 83 -6.83 -1.95 -2.43
N TRP A 84 -6.98 -0.77 -1.84
CA TRP A 84 -6.32 0.46 -2.31
C TRP A 84 -6.11 1.47 -1.18
N LEU A 85 -5.14 2.36 -1.39
CA LEU A 85 -4.95 3.54 -0.56
C LEU A 85 -6.01 4.61 -0.89
N ARG A 86 -6.42 5.39 0.13
CA ARG A 86 -7.45 6.43 -0.04
C ARG A 86 -7.16 7.31 -1.27
N HIS A 87 -8.18 7.52 -2.11
CA HIS A 87 -8.10 8.31 -3.34
C HIS A 87 -7.19 7.76 -4.45
N LEU A 88 -6.61 6.56 -4.30
CA LEU A 88 -5.67 5.98 -5.27
C LEU A 88 -6.15 4.66 -5.91
N ARG A 89 -7.45 4.38 -5.92
CA ARG A 89 -8.02 3.10 -6.41
C ARG A 89 -7.58 2.74 -7.85
N LEU A 90 -7.35 3.75 -8.70
CA LEU A 90 -6.98 3.58 -10.10
C LEU A 90 -5.46 3.62 -10.36
N GLN A 91 -4.64 4.01 -9.37
CA GLN A 91 -3.19 4.18 -9.54
C GLN A 91 -2.37 3.30 -8.60
N ASN A 92 -2.95 2.89 -7.48
CA ASN A 92 -2.29 2.09 -6.47
C ASN A 92 -3.28 1.15 -5.78
N ALA A 93 -3.31 -0.10 -6.24
CA ALA A 93 -4.24 -1.10 -5.76
C ALA A 93 -3.67 -2.51 -5.85
N SER A 94 -4.12 -3.38 -4.97
CA SER A 94 -3.76 -4.80 -4.91
C SER A 94 -5.02 -5.67 -4.95
N ALA A 95 -4.92 -6.83 -5.58
CA ALA A 95 -5.93 -7.88 -5.55
C ALA A 95 -5.37 -9.17 -4.99
N LEU A 96 -6.20 -9.85 -4.20
CA LEU A 96 -5.98 -11.23 -3.74
C LEU A 96 -7.17 -12.09 -4.13
N VAL A 97 -6.96 -13.16 -4.87
CA VAL A 97 -7.93 -14.25 -5.00
C VAL A 97 -7.46 -15.44 -4.17
N ILE A 98 -8.33 -15.90 -3.28
CA ILE A 98 -8.16 -17.08 -2.45
C ILE A 98 -9.18 -18.11 -2.87
N ARG A 99 -8.70 -19.26 -3.35
CA ARG A 99 -9.56 -20.41 -3.64
C ARG A 99 -9.61 -21.33 -2.40
N PRO A 100 -10.74 -22.02 -2.14
CA PRO A 100 -10.85 -22.93 -1.00
C PRO A 100 -9.82 -24.07 -1.01
N ASP A 101 -9.33 -24.45 -2.19
CA ASP A 101 -8.32 -25.48 -2.39
C ASP A 101 -6.87 -25.03 -2.08
N GLY A 102 -6.69 -23.81 -1.58
CA GLY A 102 -5.39 -23.26 -1.20
C GLY A 102 -4.66 -22.54 -2.33
N ARG A 103 -5.26 -22.44 -3.53
CA ARG A 103 -4.69 -21.63 -4.61
C ARG A 103 -4.85 -20.14 -4.32
N LEU A 104 -3.76 -19.42 -4.55
CA LEU A 104 -3.62 -17.99 -4.35
C LEU A 104 -3.25 -17.32 -5.67
N TYR A 105 -3.88 -16.19 -5.93
CA TYR A 105 -3.54 -15.32 -7.04
C TYR A 105 -3.44 -13.90 -6.52
N THR A 106 -2.28 -13.29 -6.72
CA THR A 106 -1.99 -11.94 -6.26
C THR A 106 -1.73 -11.07 -7.47
N ALA A 107 -2.26 -9.86 -7.47
CA ALA A 107 -1.90 -8.85 -8.44
C ALA A 107 -1.78 -7.49 -7.76
N TRP A 108 -0.92 -6.63 -8.29
CA TRP A 108 -0.89 -5.23 -7.84
C TRP A 108 -0.39 -4.28 -8.92
N VAL A 109 -0.87 -3.05 -8.80
CA VAL A 109 -0.36 -1.88 -9.51
C VAL A 109 0.11 -0.91 -8.44
N VAL A 110 1.33 -0.40 -8.60
CA VAL A 110 1.81 0.80 -7.92
C VAL A 110 2.16 1.83 -9.00
N PRO A 111 2.24 3.13 -8.67
CA PRO A 111 2.55 4.18 -9.65
C PRO A 111 3.83 3.93 -10.46
N ASP A 112 4.80 3.22 -9.88
CA ASP A 112 6.13 2.99 -10.45
C ASP A 112 6.17 1.78 -11.38
N ASN A 113 5.14 0.93 -11.32
CA ASN A 113 5.08 -0.28 -12.12
C ASN A 113 4.48 0.07 -13.49
N ALA A 114 5.28 -0.05 -14.54
CA ALA A 114 4.80 0.02 -15.92
C ALA A 114 3.93 -1.19 -16.33
N LYS A 115 3.62 -2.10 -15.39
CA LYS A 115 2.84 -3.31 -15.61
C LYS A 115 2.08 -3.73 -14.36
N ILE A 116 1.06 -4.55 -14.54
CA ILE A 116 0.42 -5.27 -13.44
C ILE A 116 1.36 -6.39 -13.03
N MET A 117 1.81 -6.38 -11.77
CA MET A 117 2.56 -7.49 -11.21
C MET A 117 1.60 -8.59 -10.84
N TYR A 118 1.95 -9.84 -11.14
CA TYR A 118 1.08 -10.99 -10.95
C TYR A 118 1.87 -12.21 -10.51
N PHE A 119 1.45 -12.83 -9.41
CA PHE A 119 2.07 -14.03 -8.87
C PHE A 119 1.00 -15.01 -8.38
N THR A 120 1.23 -16.30 -8.60
CA THR A 120 0.35 -17.37 -8.16
C THR A 120 1.13 -18.61 -7.73
N ASN A 121 0.57 -19.36 -6.79
CA ASN A 121 1.05 -20.70 -6.44
C ASN A 121 0.39 -21.82 -7.29
N ASP A 122 -0.54 -21.50 -8.19
CA ASP A 122 -1.12 -22.48 -9.11
C ASP A 122 -0.16 -22.73 -10.28
N HIS A 123 0.64 -23.78 -10.16
CA HIS A 123 1.58 -24.22 -11.20
C HIS A 123 0.90 -24.66 -12.50
N ASN A 124 -0.41 -24.91 -12.50
CA ASN A 124 -1.16 -25.28 -13.71
C ASN A 124 -1.72 -24.05 -14.45
N MET A 125 -1.68 -22.86 -13.84
CA MET A 125 -2.17 -21.63 -14.44
C MET A 125 -1.22 -21.16 -15.56
N LYS A 126 -1.70 -21.17 -16.81
CA LYS A 126 -0.92 -20.77 -18.00
C LYS A 126 -1.15 -19.32 -18.45
N GLY A 127 -2.01 -18.58 -17.76
CA GLY A 127 -2.39 -17.21 -18.10
C GLY A 127 -2.76 -16.39 -16.87
N ILE A 128 -3.50 -15.31 -17.08
CA ILE A 128 -4.03 -14.51 -15.97
C ILE A 128 -5.34 -15.13 -15.49
N GLN A 129 -5.44 -15.31 -14.18
CA GLN A 129 -6.65 -15.81 -13.55
C GLN A 129 -7.86 -14.88 -13.86
N PRO A 130 -9.07 -15.42 -14.15
CA PRO A 130 -10.18 -14.61 -14.68
C PRO A 130 -10.65 -13.44 -13.82
N ASP A 131 -10.76 -13.63 -12.50
CA ASP A 131 -11.18 -12.58 -11.56
C ASP A 131 -10.11 -11.48 -11.45
N ILE A 132 -8.83 -11.85 -11.49
CA ILE A 132 -7.70 -10.91 -11.58
C ILE A 132 -7.71 -10.18 -12.92
N ALA A 133 -8.02 -10.85 -14.02
CA ALA A 133 -8.13 -10.23 -15.33
C ALA A 133 -9.29 -9.23 -15.38
N GLU A 134 -10.42 -9.54 -14.75
CA GLU A 134 -11.56 -8.63 -14.61
C GLU A 134 -11.20 -7.41 -13.75
N TRP A 135 -10.61 -7.65 -12.58
CA TRP A 135 -10.09 -6.60 -11.70
C TRP A 135 -9.16 -5.63 -12.43
N ALA A 136 -8.32 -6.15 -13.31
CA ALA A 136 -7.33 -5.39 -14.07
C ALA A 136 -7.93 -4.45 -15.15
N LYS A 137 -9.15 -4.70 -15.64
CA LYS A 137 -9.75 -3.93 -16.75
C LYS A 137 -9.93 -2.44 -16.46
N ARG A 138 -9.92 -2.04 -15.20
CA ARG A 138 -10.09 -0.64 -14.79
C ARG A 138 -8.83 0.22 -14.98
N PHE A 139 -7.65 -0.40 -15.14
CA PHE A 139 -6.40 0.33 -15.27
C PHE A 139 -6.17 0.66 -16.74
N GLU A 140 -6.22 1.94 -17.07
CA GLU A 140 -5.87 2.44 -18.40
C GLU A 140 -4.35 2.31 -18.61
N ASP A 141 -3.95 1.95 -19.83
CA ASP A 141 -2.56 1.91 -20.30
C ASP A 141 -1.55 0.99 -19.57
N ILE A 142 -1.98 0.22 -18.57
CA ILE A 142 -1.17 -0.78 -17.86
C ILE A 142 -1.68 -2.18 -18.17
N SER A 143 -0.77 -3.14 -18.36
CA SER A 143 -1.11 -4.54 -18.67
C SER A 143 -0.21 -5.51 -17.93
N PHE A 144 -0.48 -6.82 -18.02
CA PHE A 144 0.41 -7.86 -17.47
C PHE A 144 1.69 -8.07 -18.27
N GLN A 145 1.80 -7.49 -19.47
CA GLN A 145 2.97 -7.59 -20.33
C GLN A 145 4.01 -6.54 -19.94
N ASP A 146 5.29 -6.87 -20.11
CA ASP A 146 6.36 -5.89 -20.04
C ASP A 146 6.19 -4.87 -21.18
N ARG A 147 5.89 -3.63 -20.83
CA ARG A 147 6.00 -2.47 -21.74
C ARG A 147 7.32 -1.76 -21.45
N GLU A 148 7.88 -1.08 -22.45
CA GLU A 148 8.95 -0.10 -22.19
C GLU A 148 8.49 0.84 -21.09
N ARG A 149 9.27 0.91 -19.99
CA ARG A 149 8.95 1.79 -18.89
C ARG A 149 8.84 3.21 -19.43
N PRO A 150 7.73 3.93 -19.20
CA PRO A 150 7.72 5.38 -19.36
C PRO A 150 8.93 5.94 -18.62
N LYS A 151 9.59 6.96 -19.18
CA LYS A 151 10.70 7.63 -18.47
C LYS A 151 10.24 7.94 -17.05
N PRO A 152 11.04 7.62 -16.01
CA PRO A 152 10.62 7.80 -14.64
C PRO A 152 10.20 9.25 -14.43
N PHE A 153 8.95 9.44 -14.01
CA PHE A 153 8.39 10.74 -13.71
C PHE A 153 9.07 11.28 -12.46
N VAL A 154 9.69 12.45 -12.55
CA VAL A 154 10.28 13.09 -11.36
C VAL A 154 9.23 14.04 -10.80
N ASP A 155 8.79 13.82 -9.57
CA ASP A 155 7.88 14.74 -8.88
C ASP A 155 8.64 16.03 -8.59
N VAL A 156 8.42 17.06 -9.42
CA VAL A 156 9.12 18.35 -9.35
C VAL A 156 8.50 19.22 -8.26
N VAL A 157 8.53 18.72 -7.03
CA VAL A 157 8.13 19.44 -5.82
C VAL A 157 9.31 19.53 -4.85
N PRO A 158 9.44 20.63 -4.10
CA PRO A 158 10.51 20.74 -3.12
C PRO A 158 10.30 19.73 -1.99
N ASP A 159 11.35 18.92 -1.71
CA ASP A 159 11.38 17.92 -0.63
C ASP A 159 11.04 18.53 0.73
N THR A 160 11.34 19.81 0.93
CA THR A 160 11.10 20.52 2.18
C THR A 160 10.60 21.93 1.90
N ARG A 161 9.57 22.34 2.64
CA ARG A 161 9.06 23.70 2.70
C ARG A 161 9.06 24.22 4.11
N TYR A 162 9.20 25.53 4.24
CA TYR A 162 9.21 26.26 5.49
C TYR A 162 8.08 27.27 5.45
N PHE A 163 7.23 27.27 6.48
CA PHE A 163 6.21 28.28 6.67
C PHE A 163 6.58 29.15 7.87
N ASN A 164 6.60 30.45 7.66
CA ASN A 164 6.95 31.44 8.68
C ASN A 164 5.83 32.49 8.78
N SER A 165 5.17 32.57 9.93
CA SER A 165 4.15 33.58 10.25
C SER A 165 4.55 34.38 11.48
N SER A 166 3.69 35.31 11.92
CA SER A 166 3.90 36.06 13.16
C SER A 166 4.09 35.16 14.37
N ASN A 167 3.33 34.07 14.48
CA ASN A 167 3.34 33.20 15.67
C ASN A 167 3.97 31.83 15.44
N PHE A 168 4.23 31.39 14.20
CA PHE A 168 4.68 30.03 13.93
C PHE A 168 5.90 29.96 13.01
N LEU A 169 6.77 29.01 13.30
CA LEU A 169 7.77 28.46 12.38
C LEU A 169 7.44 27.01 12.13
N VAL A 170 7.26 26.64 10.87
CA VAL A 170 6.87 25.28 10.49
C VAL A 170 7.81 24.77 9.42
N ARG A 171 8.23 23.53 9.55
CA ARG A 171 8.91 22.78 8.51
C ARG A 171 8.03 21.62 8.07
N VAL A 172 7.72 21.58 6.78
CA VAL A 172 7.09 20.44 6.11
C VAL A 172 8.14 19.71 5.30
N ARG A 173 8.27 18.41 5.49
CA ARG A 173 9.19 17.57 4.70
C ARG A 173 8.43 16.41 4.09
N LEU A 174 8.51 16.26 2.77
CA LEU A 174 7.94 15.12 2.05
C LEU A 174 8.63 13.82 2.48
N VAL A 175 7.83 12.77 2.57
CA VAL A 175 8.28 11.40 2.81
C VAL A 175 8.03 10.64 1.51
N CYS A 176 9.09 10.50 0.71
CA CYS A 176 9.05 9.78 -0.55
C CYS A 176 9.88 8.50 -0.41
N SER A 177 9.35 7.37 -0.86
CA SER A 177 10.13 6.13 -0.97
C SER A 177 11.20 6.24 -2.07
N ASP A 178 10.89 6.98 -3.14
CA ASP A 178 11.77 7.34 -4.25
C ASP A 178 11.30 8.69 -4.86
N ARG A 179 12.20 9.50 -5.41
CA ARG A 179 11.89 10.79 -6.08
C ARG A 179 11.23 10.62 -7.45
N TYR A 180 11.16 9.37 -7.92
CA TYR A 180 10.48 9.01 -9.17
C TYR A 180 8.99 8.69 -8.97
N ASN A 181 8.46 8.95 -7.77
CA ASN A 181 7.08 8.66 -7.37
C ASN A 181 6.40 9.95 -6.93
N ILE A 182 5.06 9.95 -6.96
CA ILE A 182 4.26 11.05 -6.41
C ILE A 182 4.38 11.02 -4.88
N CYS A 183 5.01 12.05 -4.33
CA CYS A 183 5.19 12.16 -2.89
C CYS A 183 3.90 12.66 -2.25
N ASN A 184 3.11 11.75 -1.65
CA ASN A 184 1.85 12.08 -0.99
C ASN A 184 1.91 12.10 0.54
N GLN A 185 3.01 11.63 1.13
CA GLN A 185 3.21 11.67 2.57
C GLN A 185 4.12 12.83 2.96
N ALA A 186 3.86 13.40 4.13
CA ALA A 186 4.67 14.49 4.65
C ALA A 186 4.78 14.43 6.18
N THR A 187 5.84 15.05 6.69
CA THR A 187 6.03 15.35 8.11
C THR A 187 5.92 16.84 8.34
N TYR A 188 5.34 17.19 9.49
CA TYR A 188 5.21 18.55 9.99
C TYR A 188 6.00 18.67 11.28
N VAL A 189 6.83 19.71 11.39
CA VAL A 189 7.44 20.15 12.65
C VAL A 189 7.13 21.62 12.82
N GLY A 190 6.19 21.93 13.71
CA GLY A 190 5.78 23.29 14.03
C GLY A 190 6.34 23.73 15.37
N LYS A 191 6.82 24.97 15.44
CA LYS A 191 7.26 25.67 16.65
C LYS A 191 6.44 26.94 16.82
N SER A 192 5.79 27.08 17.97
CA SER A 192 5.18 28.33 18.40
C SER A 192 6.28 29.32 18.81
N LYS A 193 6.21 30.54 18.29
CA LYS A 193 7.12 31.64 18.65
C LYS A 193 6.77 32.28 20.00
N ASN A 194 5.54 32.10 20.46
CA ASN A 194 5.04 32.72 21.69
C ASN A 194 5.58 32.03 22.93
N ASP A 195 5.61 30.70 22.93
CA ASP A 195 6.01 29.88 24.08
C ASP A 195 7.14 28.88 23.76
N GLY A 196 7.60 28.85 22.50
CA GLY A 196 8.65 27.92 22.06
C GLY A 196 8.19 26.46 21.93
N SER A 197 6.92 26.15 22.20
CA SER A 197 6.39 24.79 22.15
C SER A 197 6.50 24.20 20.74
N THR A 198 6.72 22.89 20.66
CA THR A 198 6.87 22.19 19.38
C THR A 198 5.88 21.04 19.24
N VAL A 199 5.46 20.79 18.01
CA VAL A 199 4.64 19.63 17.66
C VAL A 199 5.19 18.98 16.39
N ALA A 200 5.29 17.66 16.41
CA ALA A 200 5.72 16.85 15.27
C ALA A 200 4.59 15.91 14.86
N LEU A 201 4.22 15.91 13.58
CA LEU A 201 3.07 15.16 13.06
C LEU A 201 3.42 14.51 11.72
N MET A 202 2.76 13.40 11.43
CA MET A 202 2.73 12.81 10.10
C MET A 202 1.40 13.15 9.43
N GLY A 203 1.41 13.28 8.11
CA GLY A 203 0.24 13.66 7.34
C GLY A 203 0.45 13.47 5.85
N GLU A 204 -0.34 14.20 5.08
CA GLU A 204 -0.45 14.02 3.63
C GLU A 204 -0.33 15.35 2.89
N SER A 205 0.14 15.29 1.64
CA SER A 205 0.01 16.39 0.69
C SER A 205 -1.24 16.21 -0.16
N ILE A 206 -2.07 17.24 -0.21
CA ILE A 206 -3.27 17.31 -1.02
C ILE A 206 -2.93 18.03 -2.32
N ARG A 207 -3.22 17.39 -3.45
CA ARG A 207 -2.92 17.93 -4.79
C ARG A 207 -4.19 18.42 -5.44
N LYS A 208 -4.04 19.50 -6.21
CA LYS A 208 -5.10 20.00 -7.09
C LYS A 208 -5.28 19.02 -8.24
N ASP A 209 -6.50 18.71 -8.66
CA ASP A 209 -6.69 17.99 -9.91
C ASP A 209 -6.28 18.85 -11.11
N CYS A 210 -5.47 18.29 -11.99
CA CYS A 210 -4.91 18.95 -13.17
C CYS A 210 -4.86 18.04 -14.41
N GLY A 211 -5.38 16.80 -14.33
CA GLY A 211 -5.36 15.85 -15.44
C GLY A 211 -3.98 15.24 -15.77
N GLU A 212 -2.95 15.52 -14.98
CA GLU A 212 -1.59 14.98 -15.16
C GLU A 212 -1.28 13.89 -14.12
N THR A 213 -0.26 13.07 -14.37
CA THR A 213 0.18 12.01 -13.45
C THR A 213 0.51 12.56 -12.06
N ALA A 214 1.24 13.68 -11.96
CA ALA A 214 1.38 14.38 -10.70
C ALA A 214 1.01 15.85 -10.85
N CYS A 215 0.07 16.25 -10.01
CA CYS A 215 -0.39 17.62 -9.97
C CYS A 215 0.27 18.43 -8.86
N PRO A 216 0.25 19.77 -8.99
CA PRO A 216 0.77 20.64 -7.95
C PRO A 216 0.12 20.37 -6.59
N ILE A 217 0.95 20.39 -5.54
CA ILE A 217 0.45 20.35 -4.16
C ILE A 217 -0.29 21.65 -3.88
N GLU A 218 -1.55 21.53 -3.48
CA GLU A 218 -2.43 22.63 -3.11
C GLU A 218 -2.34 22.90 -1.60
N SER A 219 -2.29 21.85 -0.79
CA SER A 219 -2.17 21.99 0.66
C SER A 219 -1.48 20.79 1.30
N TYR A 220 -1.10 20.93 2.57
CA TYR A 220 -0.65 19.84 3.41
C TYR A 220 -1.61 19.70 4.60
N ARG A 221 -1.95 18.46 4.97
CA ARG A 221 -2.86 18.17 6.09
C ARG A 221 -2.22 17.22 7.08
N PHE A 222 -2.25 17.60 8.35
CA PHE A 222 -1.70 16.81 9.46
C PHE A 222 -2.71 16.73 10.59
N GLU A 223 -2.76 15.60 11.29
CA GLU A 223 -3.69 15.40 12.40
C GLU A 223 -2.96 14.86 13.63
N ASN A 224 -3.23 15.48 14.79
CA ASN A 224 -2.91 14.90 16.07
C ASN A 224 -4.13 14.13 16.59
N LYS A 225 -4.12 12.81 16.40
CA LYS A 225 -5.23 11.90 16.78
C LYS A 225 -5.60 11.96 18.26
N ASN A 226 -4.65 12.28 19.15
CA ASN A 226 -4.91 12.34 20.59
C ASN A 226 -5.70 13.60 20.99
N THR A 227 -5.59 14.68 20.20
CA THR A 227 -6.24 15.96 20.50
C THR A 227 -7.28 16.37 19.47
N HIS A 228 -7.49 15.55 18.43
CA HIS A 228 -8.31 15.86 17.26
C HIS A 228 -7.97 17.22 16.62
N LYS A 229 -6.72 17.67 16.76
CA LYS A 229 -6.23 18.89 16.14
C LYS A 229 -5.77 18.61 14.73
N THR A 230 -6.31 19.36 13.78
CA THR A 230 -5.90 19.34 12.37
C THR A 230 -5.12 20.59 12.04
N TYR A 231 -4.01 20.42 11.32
CA TYR A 231 -3.12 21.47 10.85
C TYR A 231 -3.13 21.42 9.32
N VAL A 232 -3.49 22.54 8.69
CA VAL A 232 -3.54 22.66 7.23
C VAL A 232 -2.64 23.81 6.81
N ILE A 233 -1.67 23.53 5.92
CA ILE A 233 -0.88 24.56 5.25
C ILE A 233 -1.38 24.69 3.82
N ASP A 234 -1.93 25.84 3.47
CA ASP A 234 -2.32 26.15 2.10
C ASP A 234 -1.12 26.73 1.33
N VAL A 235 -0.79 26.12 0.19
CA VAL A 235 0.37 26.51 -0.63
C VAL A 235 0.09 27.80 -1.39
N LYS A 236 -1.11 27.93 -1.98
CA LYS A 236 -1.49 29.08 -2.80
C LYS A 236 -1.70 30.31 -1.93
N ASP A 237 -2.41 30.11 -0.83
CA ASP A 237 -2.80 31.15 0.09
C ASP A 237 -1.72 31.49 1.11
N SER A 238 -0.64 30.67 1.18
CA SER A 238 0.45 30.79 2.14
C SER A 238 -0.08 31.03 3.55
N SER A 239 -0.92 30.11 4.03
CA SER A 239 -1.54 30.19 5.36
C SER A 239 -1.49 28.88 6.12
N LEU A 240 -1.39 28.99 7.44
CA LEU A 240 -1.58 27.90 8.39
C LEU A 240 -2.96 28.03 9.04
N THR A 241 -3.75 26.97 8.96
CA THR A 241 -5.01 26.81 9.69
C THR A 241 -4.86 25.69 10.71
N ILE A 242 -5.17 25.97 11.98
CA ILE A 242 -5.24 24.97 13.04
C ILE A 242 -6.69 24.89 13.50
N SER A 243 -7.25 23.69 13.54
CA SER A 243 -8.64 23.45 13.94
C SER A 243 -8.76 22.27 14.89
N THR A 244 -9.81 22.24 15.71
CA THR A 244 -10.18 21.09 16.55
C THR A 244 -11.65 20.78 16.33
N ASN A 245 -11.98 19.53 16.02
CA ASN A 245 -13.36 19.10 15.76
C ASN A 245 -14.08 19.99 14.72
N GLY A 246 -13.36 20.41 13.68
CA GLY A 246 -13.88 21.31 12.63
C GLY A 246 -13.93 22.80 13.00
N ASN A 247 -13.73 23.16 14.27
CA ASN A 247 -13.70 24.56 14.69
C ASN A 247 -12.29 25.14 14.48
N VAL A 248 -12.18 26.23 13.73
CA VAL A 248 -10.92 26.92 13.48
C VAL A 248 -10.47 27.65 14.75
N LEU A 249 -9.28 27.30 15.24
CA LEU A 249 -8.62 27.93 16.39
C LEU A 249 -7.63 29.01 15.96
N VAL A 250 -6.94 28.75 14.85
CA VAL A 250 -5.93 29.63 14.29
C VAL A 250 -6.10 29.66 12.78
N HIS A 251 -6.03 30.85 12.20
CA HIS A 251 -5.80 31.03 10.77
C HIS A 251 -4.81 32.18 10.61
N GLU A 252 -3.63 31.88 10.09
CA GLU A 252 -2.55 32.85 9.94
C GLU A 252 -1.96 32.82 8.54
N LYS A 253 -1.84 33.99 7.94
CA LYS A 253 -1.02 34.20 6.74
C LYS A 253 0.45 34.27 7.12
N GLY A 254 1.30 33.79 6.23
CA GLY A 254 2.73 33.82 6.40
C GLY A 254 3.44 33.72 5.06
N ARG A 255 4.72 33.37 5.12
CA ARG A 255 5.54 33.10 3.94
C ARG A 255 5.86 31.62 3.87
N LEU A 256 5.58 31.01 2.72
CA LEU A 256 6.01 29.66 2.40
C LEU A 256 7.24 29.71 1.50
N SER A 257 8.31 29.00 1.84
CA SER A 257 9.58 28.99 1.11
C SER A 257 10.22 27.60 1.06
N ASP A 258 11.08 27.37 0.07
CA ASP A 258 11.84 26.11 -0.05
C ASP A 258 13.20 26.19 0.67
N LYS A 259 13.53 27.37 1.20
CA LYS A 259 14.74 27.65 1.98
C LYS A 259 14.35 27.97 3.41
N SER A 260 15.17 27.50 4.36
CA SER A 260 15.05 27.93 5.76
C SER A 260 15.33 29.42 5.85
N GLU A 261 14.41 30.17 6.44
CA GLU A 261 14.57 31.59 6.79
C GLU A 261 14.78 31.76 8.30
#